data_AF-A0A1I1CI52-F1
#
_entry.id   AF-A0A1I1CI52-F1
#
_cell.length_a   1.000
_cell.length_b   1.000
_cell.length_c   1.000
_cell.angle_alpha   90.00
_cell.angle_beta   90.00
_cell.angle_gamma   90.00
#
_symmetry.space_group_name_H-M   'P 1'
#
loop_
_entity.id
_entity.type
_entity.pdbx_description
1 polymer ?
#
loop_
_entity_poly.entity_id
_entity_poly.type
_entity_poly.pdbx_seq_one_letter_code
_entity_poly.pdbx_strand_id
1 'polypeptide(L)'
;MMIIVRKWKSKSFKPTCLALLLFVFALGSIVVPQPKAASAAGTTYYFSTSGNDANNGTSPSTPKQSISAANALLTPGNTILFNRGDAWYRNSVNGSGTNIGGSINLHGKSGTVTDPILIGAYGSGAKPIISITYLISNTGWVSDGVNRWKHSIPTSGIGTLRLFVNGISKFKVNTIDTTANETAVDQPYEWYANSGWVYVGSTTGAPQNVELTGNDIVPVLMKNTHYVTIQDLDIKGGVVDIDAPSSHITINNNTIRQTVQNGIRAFNRDPLTASNPNPTQQQWDQYVSDLVITNNVIDKVWSHEENYTNNVPYGGEGISLLDAVEGGLIRGNTILNFGHGGISLETSLWQGTNRTHGVHNVIVELNDVSSGNSDYMHAFGVIGLPGKTTNNIIRRNYFHDFQATSHVGGKDNQFYSNIFVGITETPKPTKQPYAMDVGPWPVPEKGSTAVTDLESQDLFIVNNTIVDTDGYAIEVRDYNNTKGSVKNIQIANNLIGQYANKTNYLPVALNVSNEVTGTLTVNNNAFWDSSTTVARYKNLANATVANLNACETTYPSDTCNNNAAGDPLFVNYANRDFHLTAASPFKAAGSNAYIAAFGSGFVDYYGNPWNSASPSIGAIQY
;
A
#
# COMPACT_ATOMS: atom_id res chain seq x y z
N MET A 1 -31.54 40.65 13.19
CA MET A 1 -31.49 39.29 13.76
C MET A 1 -30.02 38.94 13.96
N MET A 2 -29.61 38.76 15.21
CA MET A 2 -28.24 38.90 15.71
C MET A 2 -27.44 37.61 15.45
N ILE A 3 -26.36 37.69 14.67
CA ILE A 3 -25.44 36.58 14.41
C ILE A 3 -24.51 36.45 15.62
N ILE A 4 -24.66 35.36 16.38
CA ILE A 4 -23.78 35.02 17.50
C ILE A 4 -22.50 34.39 16.93
N VAL A 5 -21.42 35.15 16.91
CA VAL A 5 -20.06 34.65 16.64
C VAL A 5 -19.49 34.06 17.94
N ARG A 6 -19.42 32.73 18.06
CA ARG A 6 -18.71 32.07 19.16
C ARG A 6 -17.20 32.11 18.90
N LYS A 7 -16.51 33.02 19.58
CA LYS A 7 -15.03 33.02 19.71
C LYS A 7 -14.58 31.77 20.47
N TRP A 8 -13.78 30.92 19.84
CA TRP A 8 -13.03 29.86 20.52
C TRP A 8 -11.86 30.50 21.28
N LYS A 9 -11.87 30.38 22.61
CA LYS A 9 -10.73 30.72 23.45
C LYS A 9 -9.74 29.55 23.41
N SER A 10 -8.52 29.80 22.94
CA SER A 10 -7.40 28.88 23.10
C SER A 10 -7.11 28.71 24.59
N LYS A 11 -7.22 27.48 25.09
CA LYS A 11 -6.72 27.12 26.41
C LYS A 11 -5.32 26.53 26.25
N SER A 12 -4.35 27.22 26.84
CA SER A 12 -2.96 26.79 27.00
C SER A 12 -2.88 25.41 27.66
N PHE A 13 -2.26 24.45 26.97
CA PHE A 13 -1.82 23.18 27.53
C PHE A 13 -0.67 23.44 28.52
N LYS A 14 -0.84 23.07 29.79
CA LYS A 14 0.28 22.96 30.75
C LYS A 14 0.77 21.50 30.75
N PRO A 15 2.09 21.24 30.74
CA PRO A 15 2.63 19.90 30.67
C PRO A 15 2.78 19.32 32.09
N THR A 16 1.89 18.41 32.47
CA THR A 16 2.07 17.61 33.69
C THR A 16 1.55 16.20 33.43
N CYS A 17 2.42 15.36 32.85
CA CYS A 17 2.48 13.90 33.03
C CYS A 17 3.67 13.32 32.23
N LEU A 18 4.83 13.97 32.32
CA LEU A 18 6.10 13.48 31.76
C LEU A 18 6.92 12.82 32.86
N ALA A 19 6.36 11.83 33.55
CA ALA A 19 7.06 11.07 34.59
C ALA A 19 6.36 9.74 34.92
N LEU A 20 5.89 9.00 33.91
CA LEU A 20 5.44 7.61 34.11
C LEU A 20 5.48 6.77 32.81
N LEU A 21 6.42 7.08 31.92
CA LEU A 21 6.61 6.40 30.63
C LEU A 21 8.03 5.85 30.44
N LEU A 22 8.75 5.58 31.54
CA LEU A 22 10.15 5.16 31.52
C LEU A 22 10.46 3.85 32.28
N PHE A 23 9.45 3.03 32.63
CA PHE A 23 9.71 1.83 33.44
C PHE A 23 8.94 0.55 33.04
N VAL A 24 8.66 0.34 31.75
CA VAL A 24 8.15 -0.95 31.23
C VAL A 24 8.79 -1.31 29.88
N PHE A 25 10.13 -1.29 29.81
CA PHE A 25 10.90 -1.87 28.68
C PHE A 25 11.96 -2.87 29.16
N ALA A 26 11.67 -3.58 30.25
CA ALA A 26 12.52 -4.66 30.73
C ALA A 26 11.67 -5.92 30.89
N LEU A 27 11.84 -6.83 29.92
CA LEU A 27 11.51 -8.27 29.88
C LEU A 27 10.65 -8.63 28.66
N GLY A 28 11.33 -8.86 27.54
CA GLY A 28 10.73 -9.32 26.29
C GLY A 28 11.47 -8.84 25.04
N SER A 29 12.78 -8.65 25.09
CA SER A 29 13.57 -8.24 23.93
C SER A 29 13.66 -9.42 22.95
N ILE A 30 12.73 -9.50 22.00
CA ILE A 30 13.05 -10.15 20.72
C ILE A 30 14.22 -9.34 20.17
N VAL A 31 15.39 -9.96 20.10
CA VAL A 31 16.53 -9.41 19.37
C VAL A 31 16.12 -9.42 17.91
N VAL A 32 15.45 -8.35 17.48
CA VAL A 32 15.40 -8.01 16.06
C VAL A 32 16.85 -7.72 15.70
N PRO A 33 17.47 -8.43 14.75
CA PRO A 33 18.78 -8.05 14.25
C PRO A 33 18.66 -6.61 13.73
N GLN A 34 19.16 -5.66 14.52
CA GLN A 34 19.50 -4.35 14.00
C GLN A 34 20.50 -4.60 12.88
N PRO A 35 20.32 -4.02 11.67
CA PRO A 35 21.35 -4.11 10.66
C PRO A 35 22.64 -3.60 11.29
N LYS A 36 23.55 -4.53 11.53
CA LYS A 36 24.87 -4.22 12.06
C LYS A 36 25.49 -3.33 11.00
N ALA A 37 25.70 -2.05 11.30
CA ALA A 37 26.43 -1.17 10.40
C ALA A 37 27.81 -1.79 10.21
N ALA A 38 28.00 -2.51 9.10
CA ALA A 38 29.30 -2.97 8.68
C ALA A 38 30.11 -1.70 8.45
N SER A 39 31.12 -1.47 9.29
CA SER A 39 32.10 -0.42 9.08
C SER A 39 32.95 -0.83 7.87
N ALA A 40 32.48 -0.47 6.67
CA ALA A 40 33.15 -0.76 5.41
C ALA A 40 34.40 0.11 5.23
N ALA A 41 35.35 -0.40 4.45
CA ALA A 41 36.45 0.38 3.87
C ALA A 41 36.00 1.21 2.64
N GLY A 42 34.72 1.59 2.59
CA GLY A 42 34.10 2.30 1.49
C GLY A 42 34.16 3.82 1.65
N THR A 43 33.94 4.56 0.56
CA THR A 43 34.00 6.03 0.57
C THR A 43 32.61 6.64 0.73
N THR A 44 32.47 7.63 1.61
CA THR A 44 31.26 8.46 1.69
C THR A 44 31.39 9.65 0.77
N TYR A 45 30.41 9.85 -0.10
CA TYR A 45 30.32 10.99 -1.01
C TYR A 45 29.10 11.85 -0.67
N TYR A 46 29.30 13.17 -0.67
CA TYR A 46 28.31 14.18 -0.32
C TYR A 46 27.86 14.93 -1.56
N PHE A 47 26.56 15.16 -1.69
CA PHE A 47 25.92 15.84 -2.82
C PHE A 47 25.06 17.00 -2.35
N SER A 48 25.24 18.17 -2.97
CA SER A 48 24.39 19.34 -2.77
C SER A 48 24.18 20.10 -4.08
N THR A 49 23.00 20.65 -4.28
CA THR A 49 22.66 21.54 -5.40
C THR A 49 23.57 22.78 -5.48
N SER A 50 24.17 23.21 -4.37
CA SER A 50 25.20 24.26 -4.33
C SER A 50 26.64 23.74 -4.45
N GLY A 51 26.82 22.43 -4.66
CA GLY A 51 28.11 21.77 -4.83
C GLY A 51 28.71 21.95 -6.23
N ASN A 52 29.77 21.19 -6.52
CA ASN A 52 30.43 21.16 -7.82
C ASN A 52 30.96 19.75 -8.11
N ASP A 53 30.64 19.16 -9.27
CA ASP A 53 31.07 17.80 -9.63
C ASP A 53 32.59 17.64 -9.77
N ALA A 54 33.32 18.75 -9.93
CA ALA A 54 34.79 18.76 -9.89
C ALA A 54 35.36 18.51 -8.48
N ASN A 55 34.57 18.70 -7.42
CA ASN A 55 34.98 18.36 -6.06
C ASN A 55 35.17 16.85 -5.92
N ASN A 56 36.07 16.40 -5.05
CA ASN A 56 36.22 14.98 -4.75
C ASN A 56 34.96 14.38 -4.08
N GLY A 57 34.13 15.21 -3.45
CA GLY A 57 32.88 14.82 -2.81
C GLY A 57 33.05 14.12 -1.47
N THR A 58 34.24 13.99 -0.89
CA THR A 58 34.47 13.17 0.32
C THR A 58 34.35 13.95 1.64
N SER A 59 33.90 15.20 1.58
CA SER A 59 33.59 16.06 2.73
C SER A 59 32.30 16.83 2.49
N PRO A 60 31.43 17.02 3.51
CA PRO A 60 30.25 17.86 3.39
C PRO A 60 30.53 19.30 2.94
N SER A 61 31.74 19.81 3.21
CA SER A 61 32.17 21.16 2.84
C SER A 61 32.56 21.32 1.36
N THR A 62 32.82 20.20 0.67
CA THR A 62 33.17 20.16 -0.76
C THR A 62 32.34 19.08 -1.47
N PRO A 63 31.00 19.22 -1.48
CA PRO A 63 30.13 18.21 -2.05
C PRO A 63 30.16 18.24 -3.57
N LYS A 64 29.90 17.09 -4.20
CA LYS A 64 29.51 16.99 -5.61
C LYS A 64 28.11 17.55 -5.83
N GLN A 65 27.65 17.66 -7.07
CA GLN A 65 26.44 18.39 -7.42
C GLN A 65 25.34 17.52 -8.05
N SER A 66 25.65 16.75 -9.08
CA SER A 66 24.63 16.13 -9.95
C SER A 66 24.26 14.70 -9.57
N ILE A 67 23.02 14.30 -9.89
CA ILE A 67 22.58 12.91 -9.81
C ILE A 67 23.39 12.02 -10.77
N SER A 68 23.84 12.54 -11.92
CA SER A 68 24.71 11.79 -12.84
C SER A 68 26.03 11.39 -12.18
N ALA A 69 26.67 12.32 -11.47
CA ALA A 69 27.88 12.03 -10.70
C ALA A 69 27.62 11.06 -9.54
N ALA A 70 26.44 11.13 -8.90
CA ALA A 70 26.04 10.15 -7.89
C ALA A 70 25.92 8.74 -8.47
N ASN A 71 25.23 8.59 -9.61
CA ASN A 71 25.06 7.29 -10.29
C ASN A 71 26.39 6.64 -10.70
N ALA A 72 27.39 7.44 -11.07
CA ALA A 72 28.73 6.95 -11.39
C ALA A 72 29.47 6.35 -10.19
N LEU A 73 29.12 6.76 -8.96
CA LEU A 73 29.76 6.34 -7.71
C LEU A 73 28.99 5.24 -6.97
N LEU A 74 27.88 4.73 -7.52
CA LEU A 74 27.13 3.59 -6.98
C LEU A 74 27.89 2.28 -7.23
N THR A 75 28.93 2.03 -6.42
CA THR A 75 29.78 0.83 -6.46
C THR A 75 29.91 0.23 -5.05
N PRO A 76 30.28 -1.06 -4.89
CA PRO A 76 30.36 -1.70 -3.58
C PRO A 76 31.06 -0.86 -2.51
N GLY A 77 30.45 -0.79 -1.33
CA GLY A 77 30.95 -0.09 -0.14
C GLY A 77 30.70 1.42 -0.12
N ASN A 78 30.35 2.05 -1.25
CA ASN A 78 30.14 3.49 -1.27
C ASN A 78 28.84 3.90 -0.58
N THR A 79 28.92 5.03 0.12
CA THR A 79 27.78 5.73 0.72
C THR A 79 27.57 7.05 -0.02
N ILE A 80 26.37 7.27 -0.56
CA ILE A 80 25.98 8.48 -1.29
C ILE A 80 24.97 9.26 -0.44
N LEU A 81 25.34 10.46 0.01
CA LEU A 81 24.50 11.29 0.88
C LEU A 81 24.10 12.60 0.19
N PHE A 82 22.81 12.86 0.11
CA PHE A 82 22.26 14.11 -0.41
C PHE A 82 21.96 15.10 0.72
N ASN A 83 22.24 16.39 0.50
CA ASN A 83 22.06 17.42 1.51
C ASN A 83 20.57 17.66 1.81
N ARG A 84 20.20 17.61 3.09
CA ARG A 84 18.84 17.96 3.54
C ARG A 84 18.51 19.41 3.19
N GLY A 85 17.27 19.63 2.74
CA GLY A 85 16.78 20.91 2.22
C GLY A 85 16.98 21.13 0.72
N ASP A 86 17.84 20.34 0.07
CA ASP A 86 18.08 20.45 -1.37
C ASP A 86 17.03 19.69 -2.19
N ALA A 87 16.87 20.08 -3.46
CA ALA A 87 15.94 19.45 -4.38
C ALA A 87 16.53 19.29 -5.79
N TRP A 88 16.48 18.08 -6.32
CA TRP A 88 16.88 17.70 -7.67
C TRP A 88 15.65 17.32 -8.49
N TYR A 89 14.97 18.33 -9.04
CA TYR A 89 13.93 18.16 -10.08
C TYR A 89 14.56 17.80 -11.42
N ARG A 90 13.80 17.18 -12.32
CA ARG A 90 14.26 16.71 -13.63
C ARG A 90 14.91 17.79 -14.49
N ASN A 91 14.46 19.03 -14.35
CA ASN A 91 14.95 20.20 -15.06
C ASN A 91 15.84 21.11 -14.19
N SER A 92 16.34 20.63 -13.05
CA SER A 92 17.29 21.39 -12.24
C SER A 92 18.59 21.57 -13.00
N VAL A 93 19.09 22.79 -13.10
CA VAL A 93 20.35 23.11 -13.77
C VAL A 93 21.30 23.82 -12.83
N ASN A 94 22.61 23.66 -13.04
CA ASN A 94 23.61 24.45 -12.34
C ASN A 94 23.79 25.85 -12.99
N GLY A 95 24.73 26.64 -12.47
CA GLY A 95 25.02 27.99 -12.97
C GLY A 95 25.48 28.07 -14.43
N SER A 96 25.96 26.97 -15.03
CA SER A 96 26.30 26.90 -16.47
C SER A 96 25.15 26.38 -17.34
N GLY A 97 23.97 26.11 -16.76
CA GLY A 97 22.82 25.55 -17.48
C GLY A 97 22.88 24.03 -17.69
N THR A 98 23.84 23.32 -17.08
CA THR A 98 23.95 21.86 -17.16
C THR A 98 22.93 21.21 -16.23
N ASN A 99 22.19 20.21 -16.72
CA ASN A 99 21.24 19.46 -15.91
C ASN A 99 21.94 18.73 -14.76
N ILE A 100 21.44 18.91 -13.53
CA ILE A 100 21.91 18.25 -12.31
C ILE A 100 20.89 17.27 -11.73
N GLY A 101 19.64 17.30 -12.20
CA GLY A 101 18.59 16.38 -11.78
C GLY A 101 18.54 15.08 -12.59
N GLY A 102 17.59 14.21 -12.26
CA GLY A 102 17.41 12.92 -12.91
C GLY A 102 16.97 11.82 -11.95
N SER A 103 17.14 10.57 -12.38
CA SER A 103 16.79 9.37 -11.62
C SER A 103 18.01 8.74 -10.96
N ILE A 104 17.80 8.09 -9.81
CA ILE A 104 18.77 7.15 -9.23
C ILE A 104 18.72 5.87 -10.06
N ASN A 105 19.82 5.51 -10.71
CA ASN A 105 19.90 4.35 -11.58
C ASN A 105 20.89 3.31 -11.02
N LEU A 106 20.33 2.23 -10.49
CA LEU A 106 21.04 1.10 -9.90
C LEU A 106 21.07 -0.12 -10.83
N HIS A 107 20.66 0.01 -12.10
CA HIS A 107 20.69 -1.10 -13.05
C HIS A 107 22.12 -1.66 -13.18
N GLY A 108 22.28 -2.95 -12.85
CA GLY A 108 23.57 -3.65 -12.87
C GLY A 108 24.55 -3.19 -11.79
N LYS A 109 24.09 -2.41 -10.80
CA LYS A 109 24.89 -1.96 -9.66
C LYS A 109 24.59 -2.85 -8.47
N SER A 110 25.63 -3.34 -7.81
CA SER A 110 25.48 -4.22 -6.64
C SER A 110 26.57 -3.92 -5.62
N GLY A 111 26.21 -3.96 -4.34
CA GLY A 111 27.14 -4.11 -3.23
C GLY A 111 27.38 -5.57 -2.88
N THR A 112 27.91 -5.81 -1.70
CA THR A 112 28.05 -7.14 -1.08
C THR A 112 27.56 -7.10 0.37
N VAL A 113 27.51 -8.26 1.04
CA VAL A 113 27.27 -8.32 2.50
C VAL A 113 28.23 -7.43 3.28
N THR A 114 29.51 -7.40 2.91
CA THR A 114 30.55 -6.64 3.64
C THR A 114 30.64 -5.19 3.19
N ASP A 115 30.29 -4.92 1.93
CA ASP A 115 30.44 -3.63 1.27
C ASP A 115 29.13 -3.27 0.54
N PRO A 116 28.03 -3.01 1.28
CA PRO A 116 26.75 -2.64 0.67
C PRO A 116 26.83 -1.24 0.04
N ILE A 117 25.88 -0.94 -0.85
CA ILE A 117 25.68 0.44 -1.35
C ILE A 117 24.63 1.11 -0.47
N LEU A 118 24.95 2.30 0.06
CA LEU A 118 24.01 3.11 0.82
C LEU A 118 23.70 4.41 0.08
N ILE A 119 22.43 4.75 -0.05
CA ILE A 119 21.95 6.03 -0.55
C ILE A 119 21.10 6.67 0.56
N GLY A 120 21.47 7.88 0.98
CA GLY A 120 20.91 8.52 2.15
C GLY A 120 20.94 10.03 2.11
N ALA A 121 20.78 10.64 3.28
CA ALA A 121 20.82 12.09 3.46
C ALA A 121 21.86 12.51 4.52
N TYR A 122 22.37 13.73 4.41
CA TYR A 122 23.18 14.39 5.45
C TYR A 122 22.66 15.80 5.75
N GLY A 123 23.18 16.43 6.81
CA GLY A 123 22.77 17.77 7.21
C GLY A 123 21.51 17.79 8.07
N SER A 124 20.76 18.88 8.04
CA SER A 124 19.56 19.09 8.87
C SER A 124 18.40 19.67 8.05
N GLY A 125 17.16 19.52 8.52
CA GLY A 125 15.96 20.00 7.82
C GLY A 125 15.23 18.90 7.05
N ALA A 126 14.43 19.30 6.05
CA ALA A 126 13.61 18.40 5.25
C ALA A 126 14.46 17.36 4.51
N LYS A 127 13.89 16.18 4.23
CA LYS A 127 14.54 15.15 3.40
C LYS A 127 14.91 15.76 2.02
N PRO A 128 16.09 15.44 1.45
CA PRO A 128 16.44 15.85 0.09
C PRO A 128 15.40 15.33 -0.90
N ILE A 129 14.98 16.19 -1.83
CA ILE A 129 14.00 15.82 -2.86
C ILE A 129 14.72 15.26 -4.08
N ILE A 130 14.40 14.03 -4.45
CA ILE A 130 14.78 13.41 -5.73
C ILE A 130 13.51 13.29 -6.57
N SER A 131 13.40 14.11 -7.61
CA SER A 131 12.15 14.27 -8.35
C SER A 131 12.36 14.18 -9.85
N ILE A 132 11.58 13.33 -10.48
CA ILE A 132 11.47 13.26 -11.95
C ILE A 132 10.40 14.19 -12.51
N THR A 133 9.71 14.96 -11.66
CA THR A 133 8.81 16.02 -12.12
C THR A 133 9.60 17.20 -12.67
N TYR A 134 8.97 17.95 -13.56
CA TYR A 134 9.45 19.25 -14.03
C TYR A 134 8.87 20.33 -13.13
N LEU A 135 9.75 21.10 -12.48
CA LEU A 135 9.34 22.27 -11.73
C LEU A 135 9.17 23.44 -12.71
N ILE A 136 7.95 23.91 -12.88
CA ILE A 136 7.64 25.08 -13.71
C ILE A 136 7.98 26.34 -12.91
N SER A 137 8.59 27.33 -13.58
CA SER A 137 8.99 28.57 -12.93
C SER A 137 7.79 29.29 -12.30
N ASN A 138 8.01 29.87 -11.12
CA ASN A 138 7.05 30.74 -10.46
C ASN A 138 6.85 32.07 -11.20
N THR A 139 7.76 32.42 -12.11
CA THR A 139 7.71 33.61 -12.96
C THR A 139 7.36 33.23 -14.40
N GLY A 140 6.58 34.04 -15.10
CA GLY A 140 6.23 33.79 -16.52
C GLY A 140 4.79 33.30 -16.72
N TRP A 141 4.01 33.16 -15.64
CA TRP A 141 2.59 32.91 -15.70
C TRP A 141 1.84 34.11 -16.27
N VAL A 142 0.98 33.86 -17.25
CA VAL A 142 0.13 34.87 -17.89
C VAL A 142 -1.33 34.50 -17.63
N SER A 143 -2.14 35.48 -17.22
CA SER A 143 -3.59 35.29 -17.10
C SER A 143 -4.17 35.06 -18.51
N ASP A 144 -4.94 33.99 -18.66
CA ASP A 144 -5.45 33.50 -19.94
C ASP A 144 -6.96 33.23 -19.85
N GLY A 145 -7.72 34.13 -19.24
CA GLY A 145 -9.16 33.97 -19.04
C GLY A 145 -9.57 34.04 -17.57
N VAL A 146 -10.84 33.77 -17.29
CA VAL A 146 -11.38 33.81 -15.92
C VAL A 146 -10.78 32.66 -15.12
N ASN A 147 -10.05 32.99 -14.06
CA ASN A 147 -9.42 32.01 -13.16
C ASN A 147 -8.51 30.98 -13.87
N ARG A 148 -8.00 31.28 -15.06
CA ARG A 148 -7.05 30.44 -15.80
C ARG A 148 -5.74 31.18 -16.03
N TRP A 149 -4.65 30.46 -15.79
CA TRP A 149 -3.29 30.94 -16.03
C TRP A 149 -2.58 29.98 -16.96
N LYS A 150 -1.70 30.50 -17.81
CA LYS A 150 -0.85 29.68 -18.67
C LYS A 150 0.63 29.98 -18.49
N HIS A 151 1.45 28.97 -18.73
CA HIS A 151 2.90 29.08 -18.73
C HIS A 151 3.49 28.29 -19.91
N SER A 152 4.54 28.81 -20.52
CA SER A 152 5.25 28.11 -21.58
C SER A 152 5.97 26.89 -21.02
N ILE A 153 5.87 25.76 -21.71
CA ILE A 153 6.61 24.53 -21.43
C ILE A 153 7.28 24.07 -22.73
N PRO A 154 8.43 23.36 -22.69
CA PRO A 154 9.02 22.75 -23.89
C PRO A 154 7.99 22.07 -24.81
N THR A 155 8.01 22.43 -26.11
CA THR A 155 7.09 21.90 -27.13
C THR A 155 7.30 20.40 -27.39
N SER A 156 8.49 19.89 -27.14
CA SER A 156 8.79 18.46 -27.16
C SER A 156 8.67 17.84 -25.76
N GLY A 157 7.78 16.86 -25.61
CA GLY A 157 8.12 15.61 -24.92
C GLY A 157 8.28 15.64 -23.40
N ILE A 158 7.76 16.64 -22.68
CA ILE A 158 7.76 16.59 -21.21
C ILE A 158 6.87 15.44 -20.73
N GLY A 159 5.74 15.19 -21.40
CA GLY A 159 4.68 14.32 -20.91
C GLY A 159 3.74 15.10 -19.97
N THR A 160 2.48 14.72 -19.94
CA THR A 160 1.42 15.47 -19.24
C THR A 160 0.57 14.51 -18.42
N LEU A 161 1.21 13.65 -17.61
CA LEU A 161 0.51 12.59 -16.89
C LEU A 161 -0.24 13.14 -15.67
N ARG A 162 0.43 13.92 -14.81
CA ARG A 162 -0.15 14.57 -13.63
C ARG A 162 0.45 15.95 -13.42
N LEU A 163 -0.29 16.86 -12.78
CA LEU A 163 0.19 18.19 -12.40
C LEU A 163 -0.20 18.47 -10.96
N PHE A 164 0.70 19.10 -10.23
CA PHE A 164 0.51 19.50 -8.85
C PHE A 164 0.76 20.99 -8.69
N VAL A 165 0.00 21.65 -7.81
CA VAL A 165 0.23 23.04 -7.39
C VAL A 165 0.36 23.06 -5.88
N ASN A 166 1.49 23.57 -5.37
CA ASN A 166 1.80 23.52 -3.94
C ASN A 166 1.66 22.11 -3.34
N GLY A 167 2.06 21.09 -4.12
CA GLY A 167 1.98 19.70 -3.71
C GLY A 167 0.58 19.08 -3.76
N ILE A 168 -0.47 19.78 -4.20
CA ILE A 168 -1.83 19.24 -4.36
C ILE A 168 -2.07 18.90 -5.84
N SER A 169 -2.58 17.69 -6.13
CA SER A 169 -2.87 17.28 -7.50
C SER A 169 -4.02 18.09 -8.11
N LYS A 170 -4.01 18.22 -9.43
CA LYS A 170 -5.04 18.90 -10.22
C LYS A 170 -5.70 17.92 -11.19
N PHE A 171 -6.99 18.10 -11.43
CA PHE A 171 -7.76 17.31 -12.38
C PHE A 171 -7.44 17.73 -13.82
N LYS A 172 -7.03 16.77 -14.66
CA LYS A 172 -6.76 17.05 -16.08
C LYS A 172 -8.07 16.97 -16.86
N VAL A 173 -8.48 18.09 -17.46
CA VAL A 173 -9.83 18.24 -18.08
C VAL A 173 -10.12 17.23 -19.19
N ASN A 174 -9.09 16.77 -19.90
CA ASN A 174 -9.26 15.82 -21.00
C ASN A 174 -9.12 14.34 -20.60
N THR A 175 -9.11 14.04 -19.30
CA THR A 175 -9.05 12.67 -18.81
C THR A 175 -10.36 11.90 -19.07
N ILE A 176 -11.50 12.59 -19.10
CA ILE A 176 -12.83 11.98 -19.33
C ILE A 176 -13.39 12.38 -20.71
N ASP A 177 -13.26 13.66 -21.05
CA ASP A 177 -13.61 14.17 -22.36
C ASP A 177 -12.35 14.40 -23.19
N THR A 178 -12.04 13.47 -24.08
CA THR A 178 -10.83 13.56 -24.91
C THR A 178 -10.85 14.75 -25.88
N THR A 179 -11.99 15.42 -26.06
CA THR A 179 -12.14 16.64 -26.87
C THR A 179 -11.88 17.93 -26.08
N ALA A 180 -11.82 17.84 -24.74
CA ALA A 180 -11.51 18.98 -23.89
C ALA A 180 -10.12 19.56 -24.22
N ASN A 181 -10.05 20.88 -24.21
CA ASN A 181 -8.87 21.67 -24.56
C ASN A 181 -8.62 22.74 -23.50
N GLU A 182 -7.72 23.69 -23.74
CA GLU A 182 -7.37 24.74 -22.79
C GLU A 182 -8.57 25.59 -22.35
N THR A 183 -9.62 25.72 -23.17
CA THR A 183 -10.84 26.46 -22.81
C THR A 183 -11.67 25.77 -21.74
N ALA A 184 -11.52 24.45 -21.59
CA ALA A 184 -12.21 23.66 -20.58
C ALA A 184 -11.58 23.77 -19.17
N VAL A 185 -10.42 24.42 -19.03
CA VAL A 185 -9.85 24.75 -17.72
C VAL A 185 -10.58 25.99 -17.20
N ASP A 186 -11.67 25.78 -16.47
CA ASP A 186 -12.53 26.83 -15.94
C ASP A 186 -12.76 26.76 -14.43
N GLN A 187 -12.33 25.68 -13.79
CA GLN A 187 -12.33 25.50 -12.33
C GLN A 187 -10.95 25.64 -11.70
N PRO A 188 -10.84 26.10 -10.43
CA PRO A 188 -9.56 26.25 -9.75
C PRO A 188 -8.81 24.93 -9.50
N TYR A 189 -9.42 23.77 -9.66
CA TYR A 189 -8.78 22.46 -9.49
C TYR A 189 -8.34 21.82 -10.80
N GLU A 190 -8.60 22.48 -11.93
CA GLU A 190 -8.37 21.93 -13.28
C GLU A 190 -7.01 22.32 -13.87
N TRP A 191 -6.56 21.50 -14.81
CA TRP A 191 -5.45 21.85 -15.68
C TRP A 191 -5.55 21.16 -17.05
N TYR A 192 -4.75 21.66 -17.99
CA TYR A 192 -4.56 21.09 -19.32
C TYR A 192 -3.16 21.43 -19.83
N ALA A 193 -2.67 20.69 -20.81
CA ALA A 193 -1.42 21.04 -21.48
C ALA A 193 -1.47 20.62 -22.96
N ASN A 194 -1.09 21.53 -23.84
CA ASN A 194 -1.03 21.34 -25.29
C ASN A 194 -0.04 22.31 -25.94
N SER A 195 0.61 21.88 -27.02
CA SER A 195 1.42 22.73 -27.92
C SER A 195 2.42 23.67 -27.22
N GLY A 196 3.14 23.18 -26.21
CA GLY A 196 4.14 24.00 -25.49
C GLY A 196 3.56 24.95 -24.44
N TRP A 197 2.31 24.73 -24.03
CA TRP A 197 1.67 25.47 -22.94
C TRP A 197 1.08 24.51 -21.91
N VAL A 198 1.16 24.92 -20.66
CA VAL A 198 0.35 24.38 -19.56
C VAL A 198 -0.65 25.45 -19.13
N TYR A 199 -1.88 25.03 -18.88
CA TYR A 199 -3.00 25.85 -18.44
C TYR A 199 -3.45 25.32 -17.08
N VAL A 200 -3.59 26.20 -16.09
CA VAL A 200 -3.89 25.84 -14.71
C VAL A 200 -4.96 26.77 -14.17
N GLY A 201 -5.99 26.16 -13.59
CA GLY A 201 -7.03 26.87 -12.85
C GLY A 201 -6.49 27.42 -11.53
N SER A 202 -6.78 28.70 -11.25
CA SER A 202 -6.45 29.38 -10.00
C SER A 202 -7.30 30.63 -9.80
N THR A 203 -7.92 30.73 -8.62
CA THR A 203 -8.68 31.91 -8.15
C THR A 203 -7.85 32.85 -7.28
N THR A 204 -6.64 32.45 -6.88
CA THR A 204 -5.78 33.19 -5.94
C THR A 204 -4.62 33.91 -6.64
N GLY A 205 -4.62 33.96 -7.97
CA GLY A 205 -3.56 34.56 -8.78
C GLY A 205 -2.68 33.52 -9.46
N ALA A 206 -1.49 33.93 -9.90
CA ALA A 206 -0.55 33.07 -10.61
C ALA A 206 -0.17 31.82 -9.78
N PRO A 207 -0.32 30.61 -10.33
CA PRO A 207 0.08 29.37 -9.67
C PRO A 207 1.54 29.39 -9.22
N GLN A 208 1.82 28.75 -8.09
CA GLN A 208 3.17 28.64 -7.51
C GLN A 208 3.51 27.17 -7.28
N ASN A 209 4.81 26.86 -7.33
CA ASN A 209 5.35 25.52 -7.09
C ASN A 209 4.63 24.47 -7.93
N VAL A 210 4.51 24.75 -9.23
CA VAL A 210 3.82 23.87 -10.16
C VAL A 210 4.78 22.77 -10.59
N GLU A 211 4.44 21.54 -10.24
CA GLU A 211 5.21 20.33 -10.59
C GLU A 211 4.43 19.56 -11.67
N LEU A 212 5.03 19.34 -12.82
CA LEU A 212 4.45 18.58 -13.93
C LEU A 212 5.15 17.23 -14.07
N THR A 213 4.39 16.15 -13.97
CA THR A 213 4.93 14.81 -14.17
C THR A 213 4.93 14.44 -15.65
N GLY A 214 6.12 14.04 -16.09
CA GLY A 214 6.37 13.68 -17.46
C GLY A 214 6.03 12.25 -17.86
N ASN A 215 6.52 11.81 -19.03
CA ASN A 215 6.31 10.44 -19.52
C ASN A 215 7.25 9.41 -18.88
N ASP A 216 8.42 9.87 -18.43
CA ASP A 216 9.32 9.05 -17.62
C ASP A 216 8.81 9.06 -16.18
N ILE A 217 8.57 7.87 -15.64
CA ILE A 217 7.89 7.65 -14.37
C ILE A 217 8.76 6.87 -13.38
N VAL A 218 10.08 6.82 -13.56
CA VAL A 218 10.96 6.00 -12.71
C VAL A 218 12.05 6.87 -12.04
N PRO A 219 11.79 7.45 -10.85
CA PRO A 219 12.79 8.16 -10.07
C PRO A 219 13.89 7.26 -9.52
N VAL A 220 13.60 5.98 -9.29
CA VAL A 220 14.56 4.97 -8.82
C VAL A 220 14.38 3.70 -9.62
N LEU A 221 15.42 3.28 -10.34
CA LEU A 221 15.43 2.06 -11.15
C LEU A 221 16.44 1.07 -10.59
N MET A 222 15.97 -0.12 -10.21
CA MET A 222 16.78 -1.26 -9.82
C MET A 222 16.48 -2.44 -10.77
N LYS A 223 17.54 -3.10 -11.23
CA LYS A 223 17.50 -4.31 -12.05
C LYS A 223 18.87 -4.97 -11.97
N ASN A 224 18.94 -6.27 -11.69
CA ASN A 224 20.22 -6.92 -11.43
C ASN A 224 21.00 -6.16 -10.33
N THR A 225 20.29 -5.85 -9.25
CA THR A 225 20.75 -4.99 -8.16
C THR A 225 20.77 -5.77 -6.85
N HIS A 226 21.90 -5.74 -6.15
CA HIS A 226 22.06 -6.49 -4.89
C HIS A 226 22.67 -5.64 -3.78
N TYR A 227 22.26 -5.88 -2.52
CA TYR A 227 22.82 -5.25 -1.31
C TYR A 227 22.80 -3.72 -1.34
N VAL A 228 21.60 -3.15 -1.47
CA VAL A 228 21.39 -1.70 -1.55
C VAL A 228 20.41 -1.23 -0.49
N THR A 229 20.73 -0.14 0.19
CA THR A 229 19.80 0.59 1.07
C THR A 229 19.55 1.99 0.51
N ILE A 230 18.28 2.37 0.39
CA ILE A 230 17.82 3.73 0.07
C ILE A 230 17.01 4.25 1.25
N GLN A 231 17.45 5.35 1.85
CA GLN A 231 16.80 5.90 3.02
C GLN A 231 16.79 7.42 3.12
N ASP A 232 15.88 7.94 3.94
CA ASP A 232 15.84 9.36 4.32
C ASP A 232 15.62 10.35 3.15
N LEU A 233 15.03 9.91 2.03
CA LEU A 233 14.77 10.73 0.84
C LEU A 233 13.28 11.11 0.70
N ASP A 234 13.00 12.21 -0.01
CA ASP A 234 11.68 12.55 -0.56
C ASP A 234 11.69 12.28 -2.08
N ILE A 235 11.11 11.16 -2.50
CA ILE A 235 11.12 10.65 -3.87
C ILE A 235 9.79 10.98 -4.53
N LYS A 236 9.83 11.67 -5.67
CA LYS A 236 8.63 12.22 -6.32
C LYS A 236 8.46 11.83 -7.79
N GLY A 237 7.19 11.80 -8.21
CA GLY A 237 6.79 11.90 -9.61
C GLY A 237 6.65 10.58 -10.35
N GLY A 238 6.85 9.44 -9.70
CA GLY A 238 6.85 8.14 -10.36
C GLY A 238 6.84 6.96 -9.40
N VAL A 239 7.43 5.85 -9.84
CA VAL A 239 7.47 4.55 -9.18
C VAL A 239 8.90 4.22 -8.79
N VAL A 240 9.11 3.77 -7.56
CA VAL A 240 10.35 3.09 -7.16
C VAL A 240 10.29 1.66 -7.70
N ASP A 241 10.99 1.40 -8.80
CA ASP A 241 10.93 0.13 -9.53
C ASP A 241 12.09 -0.80 -9.16
N ILE A 242 11.75 -2.04 -8.80
CA ILE A 242 12.67 -3.12 -8.46
C ILE A 242 12.41 -4.31 -9.39
N ASP A 243 13.27 -4.48 -10.39
CA ASP A 243 13.14 -5.53 -11.40
C ASP A 243 14.05 -6.72 -11.04
N ALA A 244 13.52 -7.92 -11.25
CA ALA A 244 14.26 -9.15 -11.12
C ALA A 244 15.38 -9.28 -12.19
N PRO A 245 16.45 -10.04 -11.89
CA PRO A 245 16.80 -10.55 -10.57
C PRO A 245 17.32 -9.41 -9.70
N SER A 246 16.97 -9.36 -8.43
CA SER A 246 17.55 -8.40 -7.46
C SER A 246 17.50 -9.01 -6.06
N SER A 247 18.37 -8.61 -5.13
CA SER A 247 18.27 -9.12 -3.75
C SER A 247 18.85 -8.22 -2.68
N HIS A 248 18.44 -8.41 -1.42
CA HIS A 248 18.91 -7.64 -0.27
C HIS A 248 18.73 -6.13 -0.48
N ILE A 249 17.52 -5.74 -0.83
CA ILE A 249 17.15 -4.34 -1.08
C ILE A 249 16.38 -3.81 0.13
N THR A 250 16.81 -2.67 0.65
CA THR A 250 16.12 -1.96 1.75
C THR A 250 15.66 -0.58 1.31
N ILE A 251 14.36 -0.32 1.41
CA ILE A 251 13.74 0.99 1.21
C ILE A 251 13.19 1.44 2.57
N ASN A 252 13.91 2.34 3.25
CA ASN A 252 13.63 2.69 4.64
C ASN A 252 13.45 4.19 4.88
N ASN A 253 12.43 4.59 5.63
CA ASN A 253 12.24 5.98 6.05
C ASN A 253 12.28 6.98 4.88
N ASN A 254 11.65 6.66 3.75
CA ASN A 254 11.47 7.58 2.64
C ASN A 254 10.07 8.20 2.66
N THR A 255 9.92 9.32 1.98
CA THR A 255 8.61 9.84 1.57
C THR A 255 8.51 9.62 0.07
N ILE A 256 7.59 8.78 -0.39
CA ILE A 256 7.41 8.44 -1.80
C ILE A 256 6.06 9.00 -2.20
N ARG A 257 6.05 10.03 -3.05
CA ARG A 257 4.82 10.78 -3.30
C ARG A 257 4.64 11.30 -4.71
N GLN A 258 3.44 11.83 -4.98
CA GLN A 258 3.09 12.39 -6.30
C GLN A 258 3.31 11.35 -7.42
N THR A 259 2.98 10.10 -7.12
CA THR A 259 3.25 8.93 -7.96
C THR A 259 2.29 8.90 -9.16
N VAL A 260 2.62 8.18 -10.23
CA VAL A 260 1.73 8.06 -11.41
C VAL A 260 0.92 6.78 -11.37
N GLN A 261 1.59 5.65 -11.14
CA GLN A 261 0.99 4.33 -11.04
C GLN A 261 1.11 3.88 -9.59
N ASN A 262 2.16 3.11 -9.29
CA ASN A 262 2.43 2.58 -7.97
C ASN A 262 3.36 3.49 -7.16
N GLY A 263 3.43 3.31 -5.85
CA GLY A 263 4.49 3.89 -5.03
C GLY A 263 5.80 3.12 -5.18
N ILE A 264 5.80 1.86 -4.73
CA ILE A 264 6.92 0.92 -4.90
C ILE A 264 6.41 -0.28 -5.70
N ARG A 265 7.17 -0.75 -6.67
CA ARG A 265 6.85 -1.96 -7.43
C ARG A 265 8.05 -2.89 -7.50
N ALA A 266 7.88 -4.14 -7.10
CA ALA A 266 8.83 -5.22 -7.34
C ALA A 266 8.22 -6.25 -8.28
N PHE A 267 8.94 -6.63 -9.32
CA PHE A 267 8.41 -7.54 -10.34
C PHE A 267 9.52 -8.19 -11.16
N ASN A 268 9.17 -9.20 -11.96
CA ASN A 268 9.99 -9.63 -13.08
C ASN A 268 9.43 -9.02 -14.37
N ARG A 269 10.18 -8.11 -14.99
CA ARG A 269 9.74 -7.51 -16.25
C ARG A 269 9.49 -8.58 -17.28
N ASP A 270 8.30 -8.49 -17.87
CA ASP A 270 7.79 -9.46 -18.83
C ASP A 270 8.86 -9.94 -19.82
N PRO A 271 9.32 -11.19 -19.70
CA PRO A 271 10.35 -11.70 -20.59
C PRO A 271 9.76 -12.01 -21.98
N LEU A 272 8.44 -12.20 -22.10
CA LEU A 272 7.73 -12.40 -23.37
C LEU A 272 7.55 -11.06 -24.07
N THR A 273 8.31 -10.83 -25.13
CA THR A 273 8.25 -9.60 -25.93
C THR A 273 8.24 -9.91 -27.42
N ALA A 274 7.91 -8.94 -28.27
CA ALA A 274 8.00 -9.13 -29.73
C ALA A 274 9.42 -9.55 -30.17
N SER A 275 10.46 -9.09 -29.46
CA SER A 275 11.87 -9.46 -29.66
C SER A 275 12.28 -10.77 -28.98
N ASN A 276 11.49 -11.28 -28.04
CA ASN A 276 11.72 -12.54 -27.34
C ASN A 276 10.40 -13.34 -27.25
N PRO A 277 9.92 -13.92 -28.37
CA PRO A 277 8.64 -14.61 -28.40
C PRO A 277 8.65 -15.97 -27.67
N ASN A 278 9.83 -16.50 -27.33
CA ASN A 278 10.00 -17.80 -26.67
C ASN A 278 10.98 -17.69 -25.49
N PRO A 279 10.61 -17.02 -24.38
CA PRO A 279 11.50 -16.89 -23.25
C PRO A 279 11.78 -18.23 -22.58
N THR A 280 13.01 -18.40 -22.07
CA THR A 280 13.40 -19.62 -21.36
C THR A 280 12.78 -19.64 -19.96
N GLN A 281 12.64 -20.83 -19.37
CA GLN A 281 12.13 -20.95 -18.00
C GLN A 281 12.99 -20.15 -17.00
N GLN A 282 14.32 -20.16 -17.17
CA GLN A 282 15.25 -19.37 -16.37
C GLN A 282 14.95 -17.86 -16.39
N GLN A 283 14.43 -17.31 -17.50
CA GLN A 283 14.04 -15.90 -17.57
C GLN A 283 12.75 -15.63 -16.78
N TRP A 284 11.82 -16.58 -16.75
CA TRP A 284 10.59 -16.47 -15.96
C TRP A 284 10.83 -16.68 -14.46
N ASP A 285 11.80 -17.52 -14.11
CA ASP A 285 12.17 -17.87 -12.73
C ASP A 285 12.96 -16.77 -12.00
N GLN A 286 13.30 -15.66 -12.66
CA GLN A 286 14.00 -14.55 -12.00
C GLN A 286 13.07 -13.90 -10.97
N TYR A 287 13.58 -13.62 -9.77
CA TYR A 287 12.83 -12.98 -8.68
C TYR A 287 13.64 -11.91 -7.95
N VAL A 288 12.93 -11.12 -7.14
CA VAL A 288 13.49 -10.24 -6.13
C VAL A 288 13.47 -10.97 -4.78
N SER A 289 14.58 -11.05 -4.05
CA SER A 289 14.60 -11.65 -2.70
C SER A 289 15.11 -10.74 -1.60
N ASP A 290 14.75 -11.04 -0.36
CA ASP A 290 15.18 -10.29 0.82
C ASP A 290 14.86 -8.78 0.68
N LEU A 291 13.64 -8.48 0.23
CA LEU A 291 13.15 -7.13 0.04
C LEU A 291 12.57 -6.58 1.36
N VAL A 292 13.11 -5.47 1.84
CA VAL A 292 12.68 -4.80 3.08
C VAL A 292 12.16 -3.40 2.76
N ILE A 293 10.87 -3.18 2.98
CA ILE A 293 10.19 -1.88 2.78
C ILE A 293 9.65 -1.42 4.13
N THR A 294 10.31 -0.45 4.75
CA THR A 294 10.00 -0.06 6.14
C THR A 294 9.91 1.43 6.40
N ASN A 295 9.00 1.82 7.29
CA ASN A 295 8.91 3.19 7.82
C ASN A 295 8.71 4.27 6.75
N ASN A 296 8.16 3.93 5.57
CA ASN A 296 7.95 4.89 4.50
C ASN A 296 6.57 5.56 4.62
N VAL A 297 6.49 6.82 4.18
CA VAL A 297 5.22 7.46 3.84
C VAL A 297 5.04 7.35 2.33
N ILE A 298 4.03 6.64 1.88
CA ILE A 298 3.76 6.35 0.47
C ILE A 298 2.40 6.97 0.13
N ASP A 299 2.43 8.12 -0.53
CA ASP A 299 1.25 8.96 -0.75
C ASP A 299 1.16 9.39 -2.21
N LYS A 300 0.19 8.85 -2.94
CA LYS A 300 -0.02 9.28 -4.33
C LYS A 300 -0.44 10.74 -4.45
N VAL A 301 -0.97 11.32 -3.37
CA VAL A 301 -1.60 12.65 -3.33
C VAL A 301 -2.74 12.74 -4.33
N TRP A 302 -3.61 11.73 -4.32
CA TRP A 302 -4.86 11.75 -5.08
C TRP A 302 -5.85 12.70 -4.43
N SER A 303 -6.47 13.53 -5.27
CA SER A 303 -7.46 14.52 -4.86
C SER A 303 -8.88 14.02 -5.09
N HIS A 304 -9.85 14.59 -4.38
CA HIS A 304 -11.26 14.27 -4.60
C HIS A 304 -11.66 14.57 -6.06
N GLU A 305 -11.08 15.61 -6.65
CA GLU A 305 -11.34 16.03 -8.02
C GLU A 305 -10.80 15.04 -9.06
N GLU A 306 -9.78 14.24 -8.73
CA GLU A 306 -9.32 13.14 -9.60
C GLU A 306 -10.28 11.94 -9.60
N ASN A 307 -11.17 11.82 -8.61
CA ASN A 307 -12.14 10.72 -8.55
C ASN A 307 -13.24 10.78 -9.60
N TYR A 308 -13.52 11.94 -10.23
CA TYR A 308 -14.57 12.03 -11.26
C TYR A 308 -14.30 11.16 -12.49
N THR A 309 -13.13 10.55 -12.55
CA THR A 309 -12.66 9.77 -13.67
C THR A 309 -13.09 8.30 -13.59
N ASN A 310 -13.94 7.84 -14.50
CA ASN A 310 -14.52 6.49 -14.43
C ASN A 310 -13.63 5.37 -14.99
N ASN A 311 -12.41 5.64 -15.48
CA ASN A 311 -11.58 4.63 -16.15
C ASN A 311 -10.10 5.06 -16.32
N VAL A 312 -9.46 5.61 -15.29
CA VAL A 312 -8.12 6.17 -15.48
C VAL A 312 -7.01 5.15 -15.21
N PRO A 313 -6.01 5.03 -16.10
CA PRO A 313 -4.87 4.12 -15.95
C PRO A 313 -3.93 4.46 -14.77
N TYR A 314 -4.32 5.39 -13.89
CA TYR A 314 -3.56 5.78 -12.70
C TYR A 314 -4.04 5.02 -11.45
N GLY A 315 -4.74 3.89 -11.61
CA GLY A 315 -5.28 3.11 -10.48
C GLY A 315 -4.23 2.62 -9.48
N GLY A 316 -3.00 2.31 -9.90
CA GLY A 316 -2.02 1.44 -9.20
C GLY A 316 -1.84 1.49 -7.66
N GLU A 317 -1.00 0.60 -7.15
CA GLU A 317 -0.86 0.27 -5.74
C GLU A 317 0.07 1.19 -4.95
N GLY A 318 -0.12 1.28 -3.63
CA GLY A 318 0.93 1.80 -2.74
C GLY A 318 2.23 1.00 -2.87
N ILE A 319 2.16 -0.29 -2.58
CA ILE A 319 3.25 -1.27 -2.75
C ILE A 319 2.72 -2.44 -3.57
N SER A 320 3.39 -2.74 -4.69
CA SER A 320 3.00 -3.81 -5.60
C SER A 320 4.13 -4.83 -5.73
N LEU A 321 3.96 -6.02 -5.15
CA LEU A 321 4.84 -7.16 -5.37
C LEU A 321 4.14 -8.09 -6.37
N LEU A 322 4.68 -8.16 -7.58
CA LEU A 322 4.04 -8.80 -8.74
C LEU A 322 4.92 -9.91 -9.29
N ASP A 323 4.35 -11.10 -9.46
CA ASP A 323 4.90 -12.23 -10.23
C ASP A 323 6.23 -12.83 -9.77
N ALA A 324 7.04 -12.16 -8.95
CA ALA A 324 8.41 -12.59 -8.74
C ALA A 324 9.10 -12.02 -7.48
N VAL A 325 8.59 -12.38 -6.30
CA VAL A 325 9.22 -12.03 -5.03
C VAL A 325 9.35 -13.27 -4.13
N GLU A 326 10.54 -13.47 -3.59
CA GLU A 326 10.88 -14.55 -2.66
C GLU A 326 11.39 -13.97 -1.34
N GLY A 327 10.54 -13.97 -0.32
CA GLY A 327 10.89 -13.43 0.99
C GLY A 327 10.90 -11.90 1.02
N GLY A 328 10.27 -11.34 2.03
CA GLY A 328 10.28 -9.90 2.24
C GLY A 328 9.59 -9.44 3.51
N LEU A 329 9.83 -8.18 3.86
CA LEU A 329 9.21 -7.51 5.00
C LEU A 329 8.68 -6.15 4.58
N ILE A 330 7.37 -5.97 4.68
CA ILE A 330 6.68 -4.68 4.54
C ILE A 330 6.20 -4.27 5.93
N ARG A 331 6.89 -3.32 6.58
CA ARG A 331 6.59 -2.95 7.98
C ARG A 331 6.59 -1.46 8.28
N GLY A 332 5.59 -1.00 9.02
CA GLY A 332 5.60 0.35 9.59
C GLY A 332 5.39 1.45 8.55
N ASN A 333 4.83 1.14 7.38
CA ASN A 333 4.57 2.13 6.34
C ASN A 333 3.21 2.78 6.53
N THR A 334 3.10 4.04 6.14
CA THR A 334 1.83 4.75 5.98
C THR A 334 1.52 4.86 4.48
N ILE A 335 0.36 4.37 4.05
CA ILE A 335 -0.01 4.26 2.63
C ILE A 335 -1.38 4.90 2.41
N LEU A 336 -1.46 5.88 1.50
CA LEU A 336 -2.69 6.62 1.27
C LEU A 336 -2.88 7.10 -0.17
N ASN A 337 -4.15 7.36 -0.50
CA ASN A 337 -4.57 8.03 -1.73
C ASN A 337 -4.32 7.26 -3.03
N PHE A 338 -4.29 5.93 -3.02
CA PHE A 338 -4.15 5.14 -4.26
C PHE A 338 -5.51 4.83 -4.89
N GLY A 339 -5.55 4.71 -6.22
CA GLY A 339 -6.80 4.55 -6.99
C GLY A 339 -7.25 3.11 -7.20
N HIS A 340 -6.60 2.15 -6.55
CA HIS A 340 -6.85 0.72 -6.68
C HIS A 340 -6.56 0.01 -5.36
N GLY A 341 -5.31 -0.04 -4.88
CA GLY A 341 -5.03 -0.70 -3.60
C GLY A 341 -3.80 -0.19 -2.84
N GLY A 342 -3.70 -0.62 -1.58
CA GLY A 342 -2.60 -0.25 -0.68
C GLY A 342 -1.38 -1.14 -0.85
N ILE A 343 -1.53 -2.42 -0.52
CA ILE A 343 -0.44 -3.41 -0.59
C ILE A 343 -0.91 -4.64 -1.38
N SER A 344 -0.27 -4.92 -2.50
CA SER A 344 -0.58 -6.09 -3.33
C SER A 344 0.55 -7.11 -3.35
N LEU A 345 0.20 -8.38 -3.11
CA LEU A 345 1.02 -9.57 -3.28
C LEU A 345 0.34 -10.47 -4.32
N GLU A 346 0.72 -10.32 -5.58
CA GLU A 346 -0.10 -10.83 -6.67
C GLU A 346 0.70 -11.52 -7.77
N THR A 347 0.03 -12.40 -8.50
CA THR A 347 0.44 -12.76 -9.87
C THR A 347 -0.52 -12.11 -10.86
N SER A 348 0.01 -11.64 -11.99
CA SER A 348 -0.65 -10.75 -12.96
C SER A 348 -2.14 -11.07 -13.16
N LEU A 349 -3.01 -10.15 -12.71
CA LEU A 349 -4.47 -10.32 -12.73
C LEU A 349 -5.09 -10.13 -14.12
N TRP A 350 -4.37 -9.49 -15.04
CA TRP A 350 -4.88 -9.13 -16.37
C TRP A 350 -4.48 -10.14 -17.45
N GLN A 351 -3.26 -10.68 -17.35
CA GLN A 351 -2.72 -11.75 -18.19
C GLN A 351 -1.72 -12.55 -17.34
N GLY A 352 -2.24 -13.51 -16.58
CA GLY A 352 -1.47 -14.36 -15.69
C GLY A 352 -0.69 -15.42 -16.47
N THR A 353 0.36 -15.96 -15.88
CA THR A 353 1.07 -17.10 -16.44
C THR A 353 1.59 -17.97 -15.32
N ASN A 354 1.45 -19.29 -15.45
CA ASN A 354 2.02 -20.23 -14.48
C ASN A 354 3.56 -20.33 -14.55
N ARG A 355 4.18 -19.63 -15.51
CA ARG A 355 5.63 -19.65 -15.72
C ARG A 355 6.41 -18.76 -14.76
N THR A 356 5.80 -17.69 -14.25
CA THR A 356 6.50 -16.76 -13.32
C THR A 356 6.81 -17.42 -12.00
N HIS A 357 7.80 -16.88 -11.27
CA HIS A 357 8.20 -17.39 -9.95
C HIS A 357 7.02 -17.42 -8.98
N GLY A 358 6.31 -16.30 -8.84
CA GLY A 358 5.25 -16.06 -7.88
C GLY A 358 5.67 -15.08 -6.78
N VAL A 359 4.81 -14.88 -5.78
CA VAL A 359 5.06 -14.06 -4.59
C VAL A 359 4.94 -14.93 -3.34
N HIS A 360 6.07 -15.14 -2.68
CA HIS A 360 6.22 -16.11 -1.61
C HIS A 360 6.86 -15.52 -0.36
N ASN A 361 6.47 -16.03 0.80
CA ASN A 361 7.16 -15.81 2.07
C ASN A 361 7.30 -14.33 2.49
N VAL A 362 6.34 -13.48 2.10
CA VAL A 362 6.33 -12.06 2.47
C VAL A 362 5.57 -11.83 3.77
N ILE A 363 6.16 -11.05 4.68
CA ILE A 363 5.50 -10.58 5.91
C ILE A 363 5.09 -9.12 5.73
N VAL A 364 3.81 -8.84 5.92
CA VAL A 364 3.20 -7.51 5.89
C VAL A 364 2.66 -7.20 7.28
N GLU A 365 3.28 -6.26 8.00
CA GLU A 365 2.84 -5.94 9.36
C GLU A 365 3.02 -4.50 9.82
N LEU A 366 2.20 -4.07 10.79
CA LEU A 366 2.29 -2.74 11.40
C LEU A 366 2.17 -1.60 10.38
N ASN A 367 1.52 -1.83 9.24
CA ASN A 367 1.25 -0.78 8.26
C ASN A 367 -0.07 -0.09 8.59
N ASP A 368 -0.13 1.20 8.27
CA ASP A 368 -1.31 2.06 8.31
C ASP A 368 -1.71 2.33 6.86
N VAL A 369 -2.90 1.88 6.46
CA VAL A 369 -3.37 1.98 5.08
C VAL A 369 -4.80 2.52 5.05
N SER A 370 -5.00 3.58 4.27
CA SER A 370 -6.32 4.16 4.02
C SER A 370 -6.48 4.67 2.59
N SER A 371 -7.72 4.86 2.14
CA SER A 371 -7.96 5.47 0.84
C SER A 371 -7.60 6.95 0.80
N GLY A 372 -7.56 7.61 1.96
CA GLY A 372 -7.59 9.07 2.03
C GLY A 372 -8.75 9.62 1.20
N ASN A 373 -8.44 10.44 0.20
CA ASN A 373 -9.43 11.02 -0.71
C ASN A 373 -9.78 10.14 -1.91
N SER A 374 -9.15 8.97 -2.11
CA SER A 374 -9.51 8.07 -3.21
C SER A 374 -10.92 7.50 -2.99
N ASP A 375 -11.74 7.48 -4.04
CA ASP A 375 -13.08 6.90 -4.00
C ASP A 375 -13.09 5.38 -4.26
N TYR A 376 -11.96 4.80 -4.64
CA TYR A 376 -11.83 3.37 -4.91
C TYR A 376 -10.44 2.90 -4.48
N MET A 377 -10.36 2.29 -3.29
CA MET A 377 -9.14 1.68 -2.80
C MET A 377 -9.45 0.44 -1.96
N HIS A 378 -8.76 -0.65 -2.25
CA HIS A 378 -8.62 -1.84 -1.41
C HIS A 378 -7.48 -1.61 -0.40
N ALA A 379 -7.58 -2.13 0.82
CA ALA A 379 -6.46 -2.00 1.76
C ALA A 379 -5.27 -2.89 1.35
N PHE A 380 -5.56 -4.12 0.90
CA PHE A 380 -4.57 -5.02 0.32
C PHE A 380 -5.18 -5.97 -0.72
N GLY A 381 -4.32 -6.59 -1.53
CA GLY A 381 -4.67 -7.70 -2.42
C GLY A 381 -3.66 -8.84 -2.28
N VAL A 382 -4.13 -10.05 -1.99
CA VAL A 382 -3.31 -11.28 -1.99
C VAL A 382 -3.99 -12.28 -2.89
N ILE A 383 -3.52 -12.42 -4.12
CA ILE A 383 -4.21 -13.19 -5.15
C ILE A 383 -3.19 -13.94 -5.99
N GLY A 384 -3.50 -15.16 -6.43
CA GLY A 384 -2.64 -15.78 -7.41
C GLY A 384 -3.17 -17.01 -8.11
N LEU A 385 -2.49 -17.33 -9.21
CA LEU A 385 -2.58 -18.61 -9.89
C LEU A 385 -2.16 -19.76 -8.95
N PRO A 386 -2.55 -21.00 -9.26
CA PRO A 386 -2.18 -22.16 -8.48
C PRO A 386 -0.68 -22.25 -8.17
N GLY A 387 -0.34 -22.23 -6.89
CA GLY A 387 1.02 -22.32 -6.36
C GLY A 387 1.86 -21.05 -6.52
N LYS A 388 1.28 -19.91 -6.88
CA LYS A 388 2.04 -18.68 -7.23
C LYS A 388 1.95 -17.54 -6.22
N THR A 389 1.03 -17.57 -5.27
CA THR A 389 0.98 -16.58 -4.20
C THR A 389 0.82 -17.33 -2.88
N THR A 390 1.94 -17.67 -2.23
CA THR A 390 1.92 -18.64 -1.12
C THR A 390 2.75 -18.27 0.09
N ASN A 391 2.38 -18.80 1.26
CA ASN A 391 3.12 -18.65 2.52
C ASN A 391 3.35 -17.19 2.96
N ASN A 392 2.46 -16.28 2.57
CA ASN A 392 2.51 -14.87 2.96
C ASN A 392 1.76 -14.64 4.28
N ILE A 393 2.23 -13.70 5.08
CA ILE A 393 1.68 -13.36 6.39
C ILE A 393 1.28 -11.89 6.43
N ILE A 394 -0.01 -11.61 6.61
CA ILE A 394 -0.58 -10.27 6.71
C ILE A 394 -1.08 -10.13 8.14
N ARG A 395 -0.36 -9.39 8.98
CA ARG A 395 -0.69 -9.30 10.41
C ARG A 395 -0.50 -7.94 11.03
N ARG A 396 -1.26 -7.62 12.08
CA ARG A 396 -1.03 -6.42 12.91
C ARG A 396 -1.06 -5.13 12.10
N ASN A 397 -1.79 -5.09 10.99
CA ASN A 397 -1.98 -3.89 10.20
C ASN A 397 -3.24 -3.15 10.64
N TYR A 398 -3.24 -1.84 10.47
CA TYR A 398 -4.39 -0.97 10.65
C TYR A 398 -4.89 -0.55 9.28
N PHE A 399 -5.97 -1.21 8.85
CA PHE A 399 -6.64 -0.96 7.58
C PHE A 399 -7.89 -0.16 7.86
N HIS A 400 -7.97 1.08 7.36
CA HIS A 400 -9.10 1.93 7.71
C HIS A 400 -9.52 2.87 6.61
N ASP A 401 -10.79 3.29 6.64
CA ASP A 401 -11.35 4.30 5.75
C ASP A 401 -11.01 4.00 4.27
N PHE A 402 -11.50 2.86 3.78
CA PHE A 402 -11.33 2.41 2.39
C PHE A 402 -12.66 1.94 1.80
N GLN A 403 -12.77 1.85 0.46
CA GLN A 403 -14.07 1.77 -0.23
C GLN A 403 -14.36 0.45 -0.94
N ALA A 404 -13.36 -0.41 -1.08
CA ALA A 404 -13.48 -1.65 -1.82
C ALA A 404 -12.78 -2.82 -1.10
N THR A 405 -13.31 -4.03 -1.28
CA THR A 405 -12.91 -5.24 -0.55
C THR A 405 -11.42 -5.55 -0.64
N SER A 406 -10.78 -5.97 0.46
CA SER A 406 -9.41 -6.50 0.36
C SER A 406 -9.43 -7.97 -0.06
N HIS A 407 -8.61 -8.35 -1.04
CA HIS A 407 -8.65 -9.71 -1.58
C HIS A 407 -7.78 -10.68 -0.78
N VAL A 408 -8.38 -11.79 -0.35
CA VAL A 408 -7.76 -12.88 0.43
C VAL A 408 -7.78 -14.17 -0.38
N GLY A 409 -6.65 -14.48 -1.02
CA GLY A 409 -6.52 -15.64 -1.91
C GLY A 409 -5.13 -16.28 -1.86
N GLY A 410 -4.78 -16.99 -2.93
CA GLY A 410 -3.55 -17.80 -3.01
C GLY A 410 -3.64 -19.06 -2.15
N LYS A 411 -2.50 -19.56 -1.68
CA LYS A 411 -2.43 -20.80 -0.89
C LYS A 411 -1.52 -20.68 0.33
N ASP A 412 -1.91 -21.27 1.46
CA ASP A 412 -1.11 -21.28 2.70
C ASP A 412 -0.82 -19.86 3.25
N ASN A 413 -1.67 -18.87 2.93
CA ASN A 413 -1.51 -17.49 3.39
C ASN A 413 -2.26 -17.25 4.71
N GLN A 414 -1.71 -16.37 5.55
CA GLN A 414 -2.17 -16.10 6.91
C GLN A 414 -2.55 -14.62 7.09
N PHE A 415 -3.73 -14.36 7.65
CA PHE A 415 -4.32 -13.04 7.86
C PHE A 415 -4.78 -12.92 9.30
N TYR A 416 -3.96 -12.33 10.18
CA TYR A 416 -4.28 -12.32 11.61
C TYR A 416 -3.90 -11.08 12.41
N SER A 417 -4.60 -10.84 13.51
CA SER A 417 -4.34 -9.71 14.40
C SER A 417 -4.42 -8.34 13.70
N ASN A 418 -5.14 -8.23 12.58
CA ASN A 418 -5.35 -6.96 11.89
C ASN A 418 -6.62 -6.27 12.41
N ILE A 419 -6.65 -4.95 12.26
CA ILE A 419 -7.81 -4.11 12.57
C ILE A 419 -8.33 -3.51 11.26
N PHE A 420 -9.62 -3.67 11.00
CA PHE A 420 -10.35 -3.13 9.87
C PHE A 420 -11.47 -2.20 10.38
N VAL A 421 -11.52 -0.95 9.92
CA VAL A 421 -12.54 0.01 10.37
C VAL A 421 -12.91 1.06 9.32
N GLY A 422 -14.19 1.38 9.18
CA GLY A 422 -14.67 2.50 8.36
C GLY A 422 -14.72 2.17 6.87
N ILE A 423 -15.12 0.96 6.52
CA ILE A 423 -15.25 0.51 5.14
C ILE A 423 -16.54 1.08 4.56
N THR A 424 -16.44 1.91 3.52
CA THR A 424 -17.60 2.59 2.93
C THR A 424 -17.88 2.13 1.52
N GLU A 425 -19.11 2.30 1.04
CA GLU A 425 -19.45 2.00 -0.35
C GLU A 425 -18.78 2.98 -1.31
N THR A 426 -17.98 2.45 -2.24
CA THR A 426 -17.45 3.24 -3.34
C THR A 426 -18.57 3.86 -4.18
N PRO A 427 -18.45 5.13 -4.61
CA PRO A 427 -19.35 5.70 -5.62
C PRO A 427 -19.12 5.08 -7.01
N LYS A 428 -18.10 4.24 -7.21
CA LYS A 428 -17.80 3.55 -8.46
C LYS A 428 -18.73 2.34 -8.71
N PRO A 429 -18.81 1.83 -9.96
CA PRO A 429 -19.74 0.74 -10.29
C PRO A 429 -19.49 -0.58 -9.54
N THR A 430 -18.23 -0.93 -9.26
CA THR A 430 -17.86 -2.19 -8.59
C THR A 430 -18.00 -2.05 -7.08
N LYS A 431 -19.23 -2.23 -6.58
CA LYS A 431 -19.57 -2.00 -5.18
C LYS A 431 -19.35 -3.26 -4.34
N GLN A 432 -18.26 -3.30 -3.60
CA GLN A 432 -17.92 -4.36 -2.64
C GLN A 432 -17.39 -3.75 -1.33
N PRO A 433 -18.25 -3.09 -0.53
CA PRO A 433 -17.85 -2.45 0.74
C PRO A 433 -17.62 -3.46 1.85
N TYR A 434 -16.77 -4.46 1.58
CA TYR A 434 -16.41 -5.50 2.53
C TYR A 434 -15.03 -5.21 3.11
N ALA A 435 -14.74 -5.69 4.32
CA ALA A 435 -13.37 -5.61 4.80
C ALA A 435 -12.46 -6.53 3.98
N MET A 436 -12.95 -7.74 3.68
CA MET A 436 -12.24 -8.71 2.85
C MET A 436 -13.17 -9.68 2.12
N ASP A 437 -12.66 -10.27 1.04
CA ASP A 437 -13.28 -11.37 0.32
C ASP A 437 -12.29 -12.51 0.02
N VAL A 438 -12.79 -13.74 0.14
CA VAL A 438 -12.17 -14.93 -0.42
C VAL A 438 -12.92 -15.24 -1.70
N GLY A 439 -12.42 -14.72 -2.82
CA GLY A 439 -13.16 -14.66 -4.07
C GLY A 439 -12.28 -14.85 -5.30
N PRO A 440 -11.71 -16.04 -5.57
CA PRO A 440 -10.91 -16.24 -6.77
C PRO A 440 -11.80 -16.21 -8.03
N TRP A 441 -11.26 -15.64 -9.12
CA TRP A 441 -11.90 -15.57 -10.44
C TRP A 441 -10.97 -16.11 -11.54
N PRO A 442 -11.47 -16.42 -12.73
CA PRO A 442 -10.63 -16.89 -13.82
C PRO A 442 -9.87 -15.74 -14.49
N VAL A 443 -8.60 -15.95 -14.85
CA VAL A 443 -7.78 -14.96 -15.59
C VAL A 443 -7.29 -15.51 -16.93
N PRO A 444 -7.14 -14.68 -17.98
CA PRO A 444 -6.56 -15.13 -19.25
C PRO A 444 -5.10 -15.56 -19.08
N GLU A 445 -4.74 -16.69 -19.68
CA GLU A 445 -3.36 -17.16 -19.75
C GLU A 445 -2.56 -16.36 -20.78
N LYS A 446 -1.40 -15.86 -20.36
CA LYS A 446 -0.57 -14.96 -21.16
C LYS A 446 -0.04 -15.60 -22.43
N GLY A 447 -0.27 -14.95 -23.56
CA GLY A 447 0.12 -15.47 -24.88
C GLY A 447 -0.73 -16.65 -25.34
N SER A 448 -1.87 -16.89 -24.69
CA SER A 448 -2.82 -17.95 -24.99
C SER A 448 -4.25 -17.40 -25.06
N THR A 449 -5.18 -18.19 -25.60
CA THR A 449 -6.62 -17.94 -25.51
C THR A 449 -7.27 -18.72 -24.34
N ALA A 450 -6.48 -19.56 -23.66
CA ALA A 450 -6.92 -20.30 -22.49
C ALA A 450 -7.14 -19.36 -21.29
N VAL A 451 -7.95 -19.84 -20.35
CA VAL A 451 -8.28 -19.15 -19.10
C VAL A 451 -7.94 -20.09 -17.96
N THR A 452 -7.30 -19.56 -16.92
CA THR A 452 -6.85 -20.32 -15.75
C THR A 452 -7.57 -19.79 -14.51
N ASP A 453 -8.17 -20.70 -13.74
CA ASP A 453 -8.82 -20.37 -12.47
C ASP A 453 -7.78 -19.98 -11.42
N LEU A 454 -8.01 -18.89 -10.69
CA LEU A 454 -7.20 -18.50 -9.52
C LEU A 454 -7.52 -19.42 -8.33
N GLU A 455 -6.63 -19.48 -7.33
CA GLU A 455 -6.84 -20.31 -6.14
C GLU A 455 -7.04 -19.53 -4.84
N SER A 456 -7.72 -20.17 -3.89
CA SER A 456 -7.87 -19.71 -2.50
C SER A 456 -7.95 -20.94 -1.59
N GLN A 457 -6.79 -21.41 -1.13
CA GLN A 457 -6.68 -22.69 -0.44
C GLN A 457 -5.88 -22.55 0.85
N ASP A 458 -6.26 -23.31 1.89
CA ASP A 458 -5.47 -23.41 3.12
C ASP A 458 -5.21 -22.03 3.76
N LEU A 459 -6.24 -21.19 3.80
CA LEU A 459 -6.15 -19.80 4.25
C LEU A 459 -6.57 -19.68 5.72
N PHE A 460 -5.87 -18.82 6.46
CA PHE A 460 -6.21 -18.49 7.83
C PHE A 460 -6.63 -17.03 7.98
N ILE A 461 -7.87 -16.79 8.38
CA ILE A 461 -8.42 -15.47 8.74
C ILE A 461 -8.75 -15.52 10.23
N VAL A 462 -7.77 -15.14 11.06
CA VAL A 462 -7.78 -15.46 12.49
C VAL A 462 -7.51 -14.23 13.37
N ASN A 463 -8.22 -14.03 14.48
CA ASN A 463 -7.93 -12.95 15.43
C ASN A 463 -7.95 -11.55 14.80
N ASN A 464 -8.81 -11.27 13.82
CA ASN A 464 -8.97 -9.91 13.30
C ASN A 464 -10.09 -9.17 14.04
N THR A 465 -10.03 -7.85 14.09
CA THR A 465 -11.14 -6.98 14.52
C THR A 465 -11.66 -6.24 13.31
N ILE A 466 -12.93 -6.45 12.95
CA ILE A 466 -13.56 -5.89 11.76
C ILE A 466 -14.83 -5.16 12.19
N VAL A 467 -14.82 -3.84 12.07
CA VAL A 467 -15.96 -2.99 12.46
C VAL A 467 -16.28 -1.95 11.40
N ASP A 468 -17.49 -1.41 11.42
CA ASP A 468 -17.91 -0.30 10.56
C ASP A 468 -17.79 -0.63 9.06
N THR A 469 -18.56 -1.61 8.58
CA THR A 469 -18.59 -1.97 7.15
C THR A 469 -19.93 -1.60 6.53
N ASP A 470 -19.92 -0.92 5.38
CA ASP A 470 -21.14 -0.58 4.63
C ASP A 470 -21.82 -1.79 3.94
N GLY A 471 -21.14 -2.93 3.89
CA GLY A 471 -21.67 -4.24 3.47
C GLY A 471 -21.27 -5.35 4.45
N TYR A 472 -20.95 -6.53 3.93
CA TYR A 472 -20.46 -7.65 4.74
C TYR A 472 -19.09 -7.35 5.36
N ALA A 473 -18.74 -8.01 6.46
CA ALA A 473 -17.36 -7.98 6.93
C ALA A 473 -16.47 -8.90 6.07
N ILE A 474 -16.94 -10.13 5.83
CA ILE A 474 -16.24 -11.15 5.05
C ILE A 474 -17.18 -11.76 4.02
N GLU A 475 -16.80 -11.72 2.74
CA GLU A 475 -17.43 -12.54 1.69
C GLU A 475 -16.57 -13.77 1.39
N VAL A 476 -17.19 -14.93 1.17
CA VAL A 476 -16.53 -16.11 0.61
C VAL A 476 -17.34 -16.62 -0.57
N ARG A 477 -16.73 -16.62 -1.75
CA ARG A 477 -17.35 -17.08 -2.99
C ARG A 477 -16.30 -17.72 -3.89
N ASP A 478 -16.71 -18.67 -4.73
CA ASP A 478 -15.87 -19.15 -5.82
C ASP A 478 -16.37 -18.56 -7.15
N TYR A 479 -15.77 -17.47 -7.63
CA TYR A 479 -16.14 -16.81 -8.90
C TYR A 479 -15.58 -17.56 -10.13
N ASN A 480 -14.74 -18.58 -9.94
CA ASN A 480 -14.19 -19.39 -11.01
C ASN A 480 -15.25 -20.11 -11.83
N ASN A 481 -14.88 -20.45 -13.07
CA ASN A 481 -15.73 -21.25 -13.95
C ASN A 481 -15.87 -22.68 -13.40
N THR A 482 -14.76 -23.24 -12.91
CA THR A 482 -14.73 -24.54 -12.24
C THR A 482 -14.74 -24.34 -10.73
N LYS A 483 -15.75 -24.86 -10.04
CA LYS A 483 -15.85 -24.75 -8.58
C LYS A 483 -14.89 -25.72 -7.88
N GLY A 484 -14.38 -25.34 -6.72
CA GLY A 484 -13.53 -26.17 -5.86
C GLY A 484 -12.15 -25.58 -5.57
N SER A 485 -11.88 -24.38 -6.08
CA SER A 485 -10.63 -23.65 -5.84
C SER A 485 -10.64 -22.89 -4.51
N VAL A 486 -11.82 -22.76 -3.88
CA VAL A 486 -12.01 -22.25 -2.51
C VAL A 486 -12.19 -23.42 -1.54
N LYS A 487 -11.15 -23.74 -0.75
CA LYS A 487 -11.20 -24.86 0.21
C LYS A 487 -10.21 -24.73 1.36
N ASN A 488 -10.55 -25.35 2.48
CA ASN A 488 -9.81 -25.30 3.75
C ASN A 488 -9.58 -23.85 4.23
N ILE A 489 -10.67 -23.08 4.30
CA ILE A 489 -10.63 -21.70 4.79
C ILE A 489 -10.97 -21.70 6.28
N GLN A 490 -10.06 -21.17 7.09
CA GLN A 490 -10.21 -21.06 8.54
C GLN A 490 -10.60 -19.63 8.90
N ILE A 491 -11.86 -19.40 9.28
CA ILE A 491 -12.37 -18.10 9.75
C ILE A 491 -12.64 -18.24 11.23
N ALA A 492 -11.72 -17.78 12.08
CA ALA A 492 -11.83 -18.06 13.50
C ALA A 492 -11.34 -16.96 14.42
N ASN A 493 -11.96 -16.90 15.60
CA ASN A 493 -11.53 -15.99 16.66
C ASN A 493 -11.53 -14.51 16.24
N ASN A 494 -12.30 -14.14 15.21
CA ASN A 494 -12.45 -12.76 14.76
C ASN A 494 -13.55 -12.07 15.56
N LEU A 495 -13.38 -10.78 15.84
CA LEU A 495 -14.40 -9.91 16.40
C LEU A 495 -14.96 -9.06 15.27
N ILE A 496 -16.24 -9.25 14.95
CA ILE A 496 -16.90 -8.64 13.80
C ILE A 496 -18.15 -7.89 14.26
N GLY A 497 -18.30 -6.62 13.89
CA GLY A 497 -19.50 -5.87 14.27
C GLY A 497 -19.79 -4.63 13.46
N GLN A 498 -20.94 -4.02 13.72
CA GLN A 498 -21.38 -2.75 13.11
C GLN A 498 -21.33 -2.79 11.58
N TYR A 499 -22.01 -3.77 10.99
CA TYR A 499 -22.12 -3.95 9.54
C TYR A 499 -23.48 -3.43 9.06
N ALA A 500 -23.47 -2.59 8.03
CA ALA A 500 -24.61 -1.79 7.65
C ALA A 500 -25.73 -2.60 6.99
N ASN A 501 -26.97 -2.19 7.28
CA ASN A 501 -28.17 -2.65 6.58
C ASN A 501 -28.50 -1.67 5.44
N LYS A 502 -27.84 -1.83 4.29
CA LYS A 502 -28.11 -1.04 3.08
C LYS A 502 -29.01 -1.82 2.11
N THR A 503 -29.79 -1.13 1.29
CA THR A 503 -30.80 -1.74 0.40
C THR A 503 -30.26 -2.83 -0.54
N ASN A 504 -28.96 -2.84 -0.83
CA ASN A 504 -28.31 -3.79 -1.73
C ASN A 504 -27.55 -4.93 -1.02
N TYR A 505 -27.37 -4.87 0.30
CA TYR A 505 -26.61 -5.86 1.07
C TYR A 505 -27.39 -6.27 2.31
N LEU A 506 -27.41 -7.57 2.59
CA LEU A 506 -28.00 -8.03 3.84
C LEU A 506 -27.08 -7.67 5.01
N PRO A 507 -27.64 -7.29 6.17
CA PRO A 507 -26.85 -6.96 7.36
C PRO A 507 -26.35 -8.24 8.01
N VAL A 508 -25.33 -8.84 7.42
CA VAL A 508 -24.64 -10.03 7.94
C VAL A 508 -23.14 -9.80 7.96
N ALA A 509 -22.47 -10.28 9.00
CA ALA A 509 -21.03 -10.25 9.09
C ALA A 509 -20.37 -11.13 8.02
N LEU A 510 -20.85 -12.37 7.89
CA LEU A 510 -20.24 -13.39 7.04
C LEU A 510 -21.20 -13.82 5.93
N ASN A 511 -20.79 -13.67 4.67
CA ASN A 511 -21.56 -14.13 3.51
C ASN A 511 -20.77 -15.21 2.76
N VAL A 512 -21.07 -16.49 3.02
CA VAL A 512 -20.53 -17.64 2.28
C VAL A 512 -21.54 -18.08 1.24
N SER A 513 -21.18 -18.02 -0.05
CA SER A 513 -22.05 -18.44 -1.15
C SER A 513 -22.20 -19.97 -1.20
N ASN A 514 -23.27 -20.45 -1.85
CA ASN A 514 -23.48 -21.88 -2.10
C ASN A 514 -22.61 -22.45 -3.24
N GLU A 515 -21.86 -21.60 -3.96
CA GLU A 515 -20.90 -22.02 -4.98
C GLU A 515 -19.62 -22.59 -4.37
N VAL A 516 -19.39 -22.30 -3.09
CA VAL A 516 -18.22 -22.75 -2.33
C VAL A 516 -18.42 -24.21 -1.92
N THR A 517 -17.77 -25.11 -2.66
CA THR A 517 -17.88 -26.57 -2.44
C THR A 517 -16.82 -27.13 -1.50
N GLY A 518 -15.75 -26.38 -1.24
CA GLY A 518 -14.69 -26.78 -0.32
C GLY A 518 -15.07 -26.69 1.15
N THR A 519 -14.20 -27.25 1.98
CA THR A 519 -14.34 -27.24 3.45
C THR A 519 -14.06 -25.86 4.02
N LEU A 520 -14.88 -25.43 4.98
CA LEU A 520 -14.67 -24.23 5.78
C LEU A 520 -14.74 -24.55 7.27
N THR A 521 -13.98 -23.78 8.06
CA THR A 521 -14.12 -23.73 9.50
C THR A 521 -14.54 -22.33 9.92
N VAL A 522 -15.64 -22.22 10.66
CA VAL A 522 -16.14 -20.95 11.21
C VAL A 522 -16.31 -21.10 12.72
N ASN A 523 -15.26 -20.85 13.49
CA ASN A 523 -15.24 -21.15 14.92
C ASN A 523 -14.83 -19.96 15.79
N ASN A 524 -15.41 -19.87 17.00
CA ASN A 524 -15.01 -18.89 18.01
C ASN A 524 -15.07 -17.42 17.56
N ASN A 525 -15.85 -17.08 16.53
CA ASN A 525 -16.02 -15.69 16.13
C ASN A 525 -17.03 -15.00 17.04
N ALA A 526 -16.79 -13.72 17.32
CA ALA A 526 -17.70 -12.84 18.04
C ALA A 526 -18.41 -11.90 17.07
N PHE A 527 -19.74 -11.84 17.17
CA PHE A 527 -20.58 -10.99 16.34
C PHE A 527 -21.27 -9.89 17.18
N TRP A 528 -21.14 -8.64 16.76
CA TRP A 528 -21.71 -7.49 17.44
C TRP A 528 -22.48 -6.58 16.49
N ASP A 529 -23.78 -6.77 16.40
CA ASP A 529 -24.65 -5.89 15.61
C ASP A 529 -26.05 -5.79 16.25
N SER A 530 -26.83 -4.83 15.76
CA SER A 530 -28.27 -4.75 16.00
C SER A 530 -29.05 -5.93 15.39
N SER A 531 -28.53 -6.50 14.28
CA SER A 531 -29.10 -7.68 13.62
C SER A 531 -28.87 -8.95 14.45
N THR A 532 -29.90 -9.77 14.58
CA THR A 532 -29.76 -11.14 15.13
C THR A 532 -29.20 -12.13 14.09
N THR A 533 -29.20 -11.74 12.82
CA THR A 533 -28.66 -12.53 11.72
C THR A 533 -27.20 -12.16 11.52
N VAL A 534 -26.31 -13.14 11.71
CA VAL A 534 -24.86 -12.92 11.67
C VAL A 534 -24.23 -13.44 10.39
N ALA A 535 -24.86 -14.39 9.72
CA ALA A 535 -24.29 -14.98 8.52
C ALA A 535 -25.34 -15.41 7.47
N ARG A 536 -24.90 -15.48 6.22
CA ARG A 536 -25.42 -16.42 5.23
C ARG A 536 -24.35 -17.48 5.02
N TYR A 537 -24.75 -18.73 5.09
CA TYR A 537 -23.78 -19.82 5.05
C TYR A 537 -24.22 -20.89 4.06
N LYS A 538 -23.67 -20.84 2.85
CA LYS A 538 -23.98 -21.75 1.75
C LYS A 538 -25.50 -21.76 1.49
N ASN A 539 -26.18 -22.87 1.80
CA ASN A 539 -27.63 -23.02 1.62
C ASN A 539 -28.47 -22.46 2.78
N LEU A 540 -27.83 -22.17 3.92
CA LEU A 540 -28.49 -21.56 5.08
C LEU A 540 -28.64 -20.05 4.87
N ALA A 541 -29.85 -19.63 4.54
CA ALA A 541 -30.20 -18.22 4.46
C ALA A 541 -30.50 -17.69 5.88
N ASN A 542 -29.87 -16.56 6.23
CA ASN A 542 -30.12 -15.81 7.46
C ASN A 542 -29.86 -16.59 8.77
N ALA A 543 -28.63 -17.02 8.98
CA ALA A 543 -28.20 -17.71 10.19
C ALA A 543 -28.08 -16.76 11.39
N THR A 544 -28.75 -17.11 12.49
CA THR A 544 -28.34 -16.64 13.83
C THR A 544 -27.05 -17.36 14.27
N VAL A 545 -26.44 -16.92 15.37
CA VAL A 545 -25.28 -17.65 15.95
C VAL A 545 -25.62 -19.11 16.25
N ALA A 546 -26.83 -19.39 16.76
CA ALA A 546 -27.25 -20.75 17.05
C ALA A 546 -27.35 -21.60 15.77
N ASN A 547 -27.93 -21.05 14.69
CA ASN A 547 -28.01 -21.76 13.42
C ASN A 547 -26.64 -21.96 12.77
N LEU A 548 -25.76 -20.96 12.86
CA LEU A 548 -24.39 -21.07 12.37
C LEU A 548 -23.64 -22.16 13.13
N ASN A 549 -23.73 -22.20 14.47
CA ASN A 549 -23.11 -23.23 15.31
C ASN A 549 -23.72 -24.63 15.14
N ALA A 550 -24.96 -24.74 14.66
CA ALA A 550 -25.53 -26.03 14.27
C ALA A 550 -24.85 -26.58 13.01
N CYS A 551 -24.16 -25.71 12.24
CA CYS A 551 -23.46 -26.04 11.00
C CYS A 551 -24.34 -26.89 10.08
N GLU A 552 -25.61 -26.49 9.92
CA GLU A 552 -26.58 -27.16 9.07
C GLU A 552 -26.21 -26.94 7.60
N THR A 553 -25.28 -27.77 7.11
CA THR A 553 -24.77 -27.69 5.74
C THR A 553 -24.92 -29.04 5.05
N THR A 554 -24.97 -29.02 3.72
CA THR A 554 -24.85 -30.22 2.88
C THR A 554 -23.39 -30.67 2.71
N TYR A 555 -22.45 -30.04 3.41
CA TYR A 555 -21.00 -30.25 3.31
C TYR A 555 -20.48 -30.78 4.65
N PRO A 556 -20.50 -32.10 4.88
CA PRO A 556 -20.28 -32.69 6.21
C PRO A 556 -18.88 -32.49 6.78
N SER A 557 -17.93 -31.95 6.00
CA SER A 557 -16.59 -31.62 6.45
C SER A 557 -16.47 -30.21 7.04
N ASP A 558 -17.47 -29.34 6.85
CA ASP A 558 -17.47 -28.02 7.47
C ASP A 558 -17.55 -28.14 8.99
N THR A 559 -16.88 -27.23 9.70
CA THR A 559 -17.01 -27.12 11.15
C THR A 559 -17.41 -25.70 11.52
N CYS A 560 -18.52 -25.57 12.24
CA CYS A 560 -19.01 -24.29 12.72
C CYS A 560 -19.38 -24.44 14.19
N ASN A 561 -18.63 -23.85 15.12
CA ASN A 561 -18.92 -23.99 16.54
C ASN A 561 -18.38 -22.83 17.38
N ASN A 562 -18.85 -22.74 18.63
CA ASN A 562 -18.36 -21.79 19.63
C ASN A 562 -18.39 -20.31 19.19
N ASN A 563 -19.11 -19.97 18.12
CA ASN A 563 -19.36 -18.58 17.78
C ASN A 563 -20.31 -17.97 18.80
N ALA A 564 -20.16 -16.68 19.07
CA ALA A 564 -20.92 -15.96 20.06
C ALA A 564 -21.40 -14.61 19.51
N ALA A 565 -22.48 -14.08 20.09
CA ALA A 565 -22.92 -12.71 19.85
C ALA A 565 -22.93 -11.93 21.17
N GLY A 566 -22.66 -10.63 21.11
CA GLY A 566 -22.64 -9.76 22.28
C GLY A 566 -21.92 -8.44 21.99
N ASP A 567 -22.11 -7.47 22.89
CA ASP A 567 -21.36 -6.22 22.86
C ASP A 567 -19.90 -6.48 23.29
N PRO A 568 -18.89 -6.11 22.49
CA PRO A 568 -17.50 -6.29 22.86
C PRO A 568 -17.08 -5.40 24.02
N LEU A 569 -17.85 -4.34 24.33
CA LEU A 569 -17.56 -3.37 25.37
C LEU A 569 -16.15 -2.82 25.22
N PHE A 570 -15.89 -2.21 24.06
CA PHE A 570 -14.65 -1.51 23.77
C PHE A 570 -14.41 -0.36 24.75
N VAL A 571 -13.15 -0.09 25.08
CA VAL A 571 -12.76 1.00 25.98
C VAL A 571 -13.26 2.36 25.46
N ASN A 572 -13.07 2.64 24.17
CA ASN A 572 -13.56 3.86 23.55
C ASN A 572 -13.75 3.70 22.04
N TYR A 573 -14.85 3.04 21.67
CA TYR A 573 -15.22 2.76 20.28
C TYR A 573 -15.28 4.01 19.39
N ALA A 574 -15.84 5.12 19.89
CA ALA A 574 -15.98 6.37 19.11
C ALA A 574 -14.63 6.99 18.71
N ASN A 575 -13.55 6.69 19.44
CA ASN A 575 -12.20 7.13 19.12
C ASN A 575 -11.34 5.99 18.56
N ARG A 576 -11.97 4.89 18.10
CA ARG A 576 -11.32 3.69 17.55
C ARG A 576 -10.32 3.04 18.50
N ASP A 577 -10.57 3.14 19.81
CA ASP A 577 -9.87 2.35 20.82
C ASP A 577 -10.60 1.02 21.01
N PHE A 578 -10.08 -0.01 20.32
CA PHE A 578 -10.66 -1.34 20.28
C PHE A 578 -10.16 -2.28 21.38
N HIS A 579 -9.47 -1.76 22.42
CA HIS A 579 -9.22 -2.57 23.61
C HIS A 579 -10.54 -3.01 24.25
N LEU A 580 -10.58 -4.24 24.73
CA LEU A 580 -11.73 -4.75 25.48
C LEU A 580 -11.71 -4.19 26.90
N THR A 581 -12.88 -3.97 27.49
CA THR A 581 -12.98 -3.65 28.92
C THR A 581 -13.02 -4.93 29.78
N ALA A 582 -12.83 -4.77 31.09
CA ALA A 582 -12.97 -5.86 32.06
C ALA A 582 -14.35 -6.53 32.05
N ALA A 583 -15.39 -5.85 31.55
CA ALA A 583 -16.75 -6.37 31.47
C ALA A 583 -17.02 -7.12 30.16
N SER A 584 -16.11 -7.04 29.18
CA SER A 584 -16.28 -7.67 27.87
C SER A 584 -16.53 -9.17 28.00
N PRO A 585 -17.55 -9.73 27.31
CA PRO A 585 -17.75 -11.17 27.24
C PRO A 585 -16.64 -11.86 26.42
N PHE A 586 -15.86 -11.11 25.64
CA PHE A 586 -14.89 -11.65 24.70
C PHE A 586 -13.44 -11.60 25.18
N LYS A 587 -13.19 -11.03 26.38
CA LYS A 587 -11.83 -10.92 26.95
C LYS A 587 -11.13 -12.26 27.21
N ALA A 588 -11.90 -13.32 27.44
CA ALA A 588 -11.41 -14.65 27.83
C ALA A 588 -12.21 -15.79 27.18
N ALA A 589 -12.76 -15.54 25.98
CA ALA A 589 -13.61 -16.48 25.25
C ALA A 589 -12.98 -17.01 23.95
N GLY A 590 -11.73 -16.64 23.69
CA GLY A 590 -11.04 -16.95 22.45
C GLY A 590 -10.47 -18.36 22.39
N SER A 591 -9.66 -18.61 21.36
CA SER A 591 -9.01 -19.90 21.13
C SER A 591 -7.52 -19.75 20.85
N ASN A 592 -6.73 -20.66 21.44
CA ASN A 592 -5.29 -20.81 21.19
C ASN A 592 -4.97 -21.94 20.20
N ALA A 593 -5.97 -22.51 19.54
CA ALA A 593 -5.80 -23.64 18.61
C ALA A 593 -4.80 -23.36 17.47
N TYR A 594 -4.57 -22.07 17.15
CA TYR A 594 -3.74 -21.64 16.03
C TYR A 594 -2.29 -21.31 16.41
N ILE A 595 -1.92 -21.36 17.70
CA ILE A 595 -0.52 -21.12 18.14
C ILE A 595 0.45 -22.07 17.43
N ALA A 596 0.08 -23.35 17.30
CA ALA A 596 0.93 -24.34 16.63
C ALA A 596 1.10 -24.06 15.12
N ALA A 597 0.06 -23.52 14.46
CA ALA A 597 0.09 -23.23 13.03
C ALA A 597 0.94 -21.99 12.70
N PHE A 598 0.94 -20.99 13.58
CA PHE A 598 1.59 -19.69 13.33
C PHE A 598 2.91 -19.50 14.06
N GLY A 599 3.23 -20.38 15.01
CA GLY A 599 4.47 -20.34 15.79
C GLY A 599 4.59 -19.11 16.69
N SER A 600 5.84 -18.74 17.00
CA SER A 600 6.15 -17.63 17.92
C SER A 600 5.75 -16.24 17.40
N GLY A 601 5.44 -16.13 16.11
CA GLY A 601 4.98 -14.89 15.49
C GLY A 601 3.52 -14.55 15.77
N PHE A 602 2.76 -15.47 16.40
CA PHE A 602 1.35 -15.28 16.70
C PHE A 602 1.14 -14.51 18.00
N VAL A 603 0.98 -13.21 17.83
CA VAL A 603 0.78 -12.22 18.90
C VAL A 603 -0.39 -11.31 18.53
N ASP A 604 -0.91 -10.57 19.50
CA ASP A 604 -1.93 -9.57 19.27
C ASP A 604 -1.41 -8.39 18.41
N TYR A 605 -2.28 -7.44 18.10
CA TYR A 605 -1.98 -6.25 17.31
C TYR A 605 -0.75 -5.49 17.85
N TYR A 606 -0.64 -5.34 19.18
CA TYR A 606 0.46 -4.62 19.84
C TYR A 606 1.72 -5.47 20.01
N GLY A 607 1.66 -6.77 19.72
CA GLY A 607 2.79 -7.69 19.83
C GLY A 607 2.83 -8.43 21.17
N ASN A 608 1.77 -8.38 21.95
CA ASN A 608 1.65 -9.15 23.18
C ASN A 608 1.29 -10.61 22.88
N PRO A 609 1.88 -11.59 23.59
CA PRO A 609 1.44 -12.97 23.51
C PRO A 609 -0.03 -13.13 23.93
N TRP A 610 -0.75 -14.01 23.24
CA TRP A 610 -2.09 -14.42 23.67
C TRP A 610 -2.02 -15.15 25.03
N ASN A 611 -3.00 -14.89 25.89
CA ASN A 611 -3.06 -15.59 27.18
C ASN A 611 -3.34 -17.09 26.93
N SER A 612 -2.49 -17.97 27.46
CA SER A 612 -2.56 -19.42 27.19
C SER A 612 -3.82 -20.10 27.74
N ALA A 613 -4.40 -19.57 28.81
CA ALA A 613 -5.58 -20.14 29.48
C ALA A 613 -6.87 -19.36 29.20
N SER A 614 -6.75 -18.08 28.87
CA SER A 614 -7.89 -17.16 28.72
C SER A 614 -7.67 -16.18 27.56
N PRO A 615 -7.49 -16.67 26.33
CA PRO A 615 -7.28 -15.81 25.18
C PRO A 615 -8.52 -14.95 24.88
N SER A 616 -8.32 -13.75 24.35
CA SER A 616 -9.41 -12.90 23.86
C SER A 616 -9.86 -13.28 22.43
N ILE A 617 -11.06 -12.87 22.04
CA ILE A 617 -11.52 -12.86 20.63
C ILE A 617 -11.20 -11.49 20.03
N GLY A 618 -10.73 -11.46 18.78
CA GLY A 618 -10.34 -10.23 18.08
C GLY A 618 -8.83 -10.04 18.01
N ALA A 619 -8.42 -8.81 17.69
CA ALA A 619 -7.03 -8.48 17.36
C ALA A 619 -6.19 -8.05 18.56
N ILE A 620 -6.82 -7.71 19.68
CA ILE A 620 -6.16 -7.18 20.87
C ILE A 620 -6.46 -8.11 22.05
N GLN A 621 -5.42 -8.54 22.75
CA GLN A 621 -5.56 -9.31 23.99
C GLN A 621 -5.93 -8.35 25.13
N TYR A 622 -6.96 -8.72 25.91
CA TYR A 622 -7.33 -8.02 27.14
C TYR A 622 -6.28 -8.20 28.25
#